data_AF-A0A2V7MLP5-F1
#
_entry.id   AF-A0A2V7MLP5-F1
#
_cell.length_a   1.000
_cell.length_b   1.000
_cell.length_c   1.000
_cell.angle_alpha   90.00
_cell.angle_beta   90.00
_cell.angle_gamma   90.00
#
_symmetry.space_group_name_H-M   'P 1'
#
loop_
_entity.id
_entity.type
_entity.pdbx_description
1 polymer ?
#
loop_
_entity_poly.entity_id
_entity_poly.type
_entity_poly.pdbx_seq_one_letter_code
_entity_poly.pdbx_strand_id
1 'polypeptide(L)'
;MLDPKLELWREGLVDVLSRKLDGAGPLRTVSPTVVVRRWTGRADPAAASELGRRTGAGLVVFGTVTAEGRDSVRVAAAVAQTPSGRVIVEVQQRDATDRLDRLVDSLTVALLRKMGGPVASSMARLGSVGTTSLPALKAFLQGEQYYRRTAWDSALAAYQRAVQTDSNFAVVWHRMGEVVGWRVVGGDSLSQLYALRGAALNRGLAPRDSVLIQADSLMEALFTSSEDTAWREHQARLFAMLNEAARRYPEDPDVWYELGDAHVHFRLVGRTTLQQTLGFFDRSIALDSSMGRTYIHPISLAVELDDLEQARRYIDAYLRLAPNDVAGSELHLVDAILRSAPGVDRAIDTASADVLLNALLALGSWPDSNETAVRLGRALVASQRSVVPLYNAVRFRNFFLARALGDRGHLAESYRIASASGLADLPFAGAGLAPLGGVPPESASAIYGRWLKNPPLRQPPRAISFGFNVSLFSALPWWAAARDTTSLAAFGHLMDTLARSSNTSTRPWLRYGSGSARAYVALARRDTTEALRRFLALPDTVCPCAYDQIVTTQLLTARGRYAEAAAILDHQMPLVAAGLWDLQRGRVFEHLGRRQEALKAYADVAARWRHADPVLQPYVAEARAALERLSKEPR
;
A
#
# COMPACT_ATOMS: atom_id res chain seq x y z
N MET A 1 -34.44 24.76 3.81
CA MET A 1 -33.00 25.11 3.70
C MET A 1 -32.49 25.40 5.10
N LEU A 2 -31.34 24.83 5.48
CA LEU A 2 -30.64 25.24 6.72
C LEU A 2 -30.09 26.66 6.52
N ASP A 3 -29.98 27.45 7.59
CA ASP A 3 -29.20 28.68 7.57
C ASP A 3 -27.77 28.36 7.06
N PRO A 4 -27.20 29.11 6.09
CA PRO A 4 -25.84 28.86 5.58
C PRO A 4 -24.79 28.69 6.68
N LYS A 5 -24.97 29.34 7.84
CA LYS A 5 -24.08 29.21 9.01
C LYS A 5 -24.13 27.82 9.66
N LEU A 6 -25.19 27.06 9.44
CA LEU A 6 -25.44 25.74 10.03
C LEU A 6 -25.21 24.59 9.04
N GLU A 7 -24.97 24.88 7.75
CA GLU A 7 -24.78 23.85 6.72
C GLU A 7 -23.60 22.92 7.03
N LEU A 8 -22.47 23.48 7.46
CA LEU A 8 -21.30 22.73 7.91
C LEU A 8 -21.62 21.75 9.05
N TRP A 9 -22.54 22.12 9.94
CA TRP A 9 -22.88 21.36 11.14
C TRP A 9 -23.81 20.17 10.88
N ARG A 10 -24.43 20.11 9.70
CA ARG A 10 -25.26 18.96 9.30
C ARG A 10 -24.44 17.66 9.29
N GLU A 11 -23.27 17.70 8.67
CA GLU A 11 -22.31 16.58 8.68
C GLU A 11 -21.36 16.70 9.89
N GLY A 12 -20.96 17.92 10.24
CA GLY A 12 -20.00 18.16 11.31
C GLY A 12 -20.43 17.64 12.68
N LEU A 13 -21.72 17.64 13.00
CA LEU A 13 -22.21 17.04 14.24
C LEU A 13 -22.00 15.52 14.27
N VAL A 14 -22.10 14.84 13.13
CA VAL A 14 -21.82 13.40 13.03
C VAL A 14 -20.35 13.15 13.32
N ASP A 15 -19.45 13.95 12.74
CA ASP A 15 -18.00 13.86 12.97
C ASP A 15 -17.61 14.07 14.43
N VAL A 16 -18.22 15.06 15.10
CA VAL A 16 -17.91 15.41 16.50
C VAL A 16 -18.52 14.38 17.45
N LEU A 17 -19.81 14.04 17.30
CA LEU A 17 -20.49 13.11 18.20
C LEU A 17 -19.91 11.69 18.10
N SER A 18 -19.58 11.23 16.89
CA SER A 18 -19.00 9.89 16.72
C SER A 18 -17.67 9.74 17.47
N ARG A 19 -16.83 10.78 17.47
CA ARG A 19 -15.56 10.80 18.21
C ARG A 19 -15.76 10.93 19.72
N LYS A 20 -16.72 11.74 20.16
CA LYS A 20 -16.98 11.92 21.60
C LYS A 20 -17.63 10.69 22.25
N LEU A 21 -18.45 9.95 21.50
CA LEU A 21 -19.14 8.76 21.99
C LEU A 21 -18.29 7.48 21.86
N ASP A 22 -17.30 7.43 20.99
CA ASP A 22 -16.41 6.26 20.86
C ASP A 22 -15.54 6.09 22.11
N GLY A 23 -15.59 4.91 22.72
CA GLY A 23 -14.89 4.63 23.98
C GLY A 23 -15.60 5.13 25.24
N ALA A 24 -16.77 5.77 25.11
CA ALA A 24 -17.61 6.12 26.25
C ALA A 24 -18.29 4.86 26.80
N GLY A 25 -17.74 4.30 27.88
CA GLY A 25 -18.22 3.02 28.43
C GLY A 25 -18.00 1.86 27.43
N PRO A 26 -19.03 1.05 27.12
CA PRO A 26 -18.94 -0.03 26.13
C PRO A 26 -19.19 0.43 24.69
N LEU A 27 -19.44 1.73 24.46
CA LEU A 27 -19.83 2.24 23.15
C LEU A 27 -18.66 2.23 22.17
N ARG A 28 -18.98 1.82 20.94
CA ARG A 28 -18.16 1.98 19.73
C ARG A 28 -19.02 2.66 18.68
N THR A 29 -18.46 3.59 17.93
CA THR A 29 -19.21 4.29 16.88
C THR A 29 -18.88 3.74 15.51
N VAL A 30 -19.87 3.80 14.61
CA VAL A 30 -19.67 3.56 13.19
C VAL A 30 -18.91 4.76 12.61
N SER A 31 -18.01 4.53 11.64
CA SER A 31 -17.23 5.60 11.00
C SER A 31 -18.15 6.74 10.51
N PRO A 32 -17.81 8.01 10.78
CA PRO A 32 -18.61 9.17 10.35
C PRO A 32 -18.90 9.17 8.84
N THR A 33 -17.94 8.72 8.02
CA THR A 33 -18.11 8.66 6.56
C THR A 33 -19.27 7.73 6.18
N VAL A 34 -19.32 6.54 6.79
CA VAL A 34 -20.36 5.54 6.56
C VAL A 34 -21.72 6.09 7.01
N VAL A 35 -21.78 6.76 8.16
CA VAL A 35 -23.01 7.35 8.69
C VAL A 35 -23.55 8.43 7.75
N VAL A 36 -22.71 9.40 7.36
CA VAL A 36 -23.10 10.50 6.45
C VAL A 36 -23.59 9.96 5.11
N ARG A 37 -22.92 8.93 4.56
CA ARG A 37 -23.26 8.34 3.25
C ARG A 37 -24.52 7.48 3.27
N ARG A 38 -24.71 6.65 4.30
CA ARG A 38 -25.86 5.73 4.39
C ARG A 38 -27.12 6.41 4.92
N TRP A 39 -27.01 7.63 5.43
CA TRP A 39 -28.15 8.41 5.87
C TRP A 39 -29.05 8.83 4.71
N THR A 40 -30.32 8.45 4.81
CA THR A 40 -31.38 8.87 3.88
C THR A 40 -32.65 9.15 4.70
N GLY A 41 -33.44 10.13 4.27
CA GLY A 41 -34.71 10.47 4.92
C GLY A 41 -34.62 11.61 5.95
N ARG A 42 -35.61 11.66 6.84
CA ARG A 42 -35.77 12.68 7.88
C ARG A 42 -35.21 12.18 9.20
N ALA A 43 -34.89 13.10 10.11
CA ALA A 43 -34.41 12.77 11.45
C ALA A 43 -35.56 12.27 12.33
N ASP A 44 -36.07 11.07 12.02
CA ASP A 44 -37.14 10.39 12.75
C ASP A 44 -36.72 8.96 13.15
N PRO A 45 -37.45 8.31 14.09
CA PRO A 45 -37.06 7.00 14.60
C PRO A 45 -37.04 5.89 13.54
N ALA A 46 -37.87 5.99 12.49
CA ALA A 46 -37.95 4.97 11.44
C ALA A 46 -36.72 5.01 10.53
N ALA A 47 -36.34 6.20 10.08
CA ALA A 47 -35.11 6.41 9.31
C ALA A 47 -33.86 6.10 10.14
N ALA A 48 -33.85 6.45 11.43
CA ALA A 48 -32.77 6.11 12.35
C ALA A 48 -32.63 4.59 12.53
N SER A 49 -33.73 3.86 12.74
CA SER A 49 -33.73 2.39 12.83
C SER A 49 -33.22 1.75 11.54
N GLU A 50 -33.62 2.27 10.39
CA GLU A 50 -33.14 1.77 9.09
C GLU A 50 -31.64 2.02 8.89
N LEU A 51 -31.14 3.22 9.23
CA LEU A 51 -29.71 3.49 9.25
C LEU A 51 -28.97 2.50 10.15
N GLY A 52 -29.50 2.25 11.36
CA GLY A 52 -28.93 1.29 12.30
C GLY A 52 -28.85 -0.13 11.74
N ARG A 53 -29.90 -0.60 11.07
CA ARG A 53 -29.90 -1.92 10.41
C ARG A 53 -28.85 -1.98 9.31
N ARG A 54 -28.77 -0.93 8.47
CA ARG A 54 -27.80 -0.87 7.36
C ARG A 54 -26.36 -0.79 7.83
N THR A 55 -26.08 -0.24 9.01
CA THR A 55 -24.72 -0.08 9.55
C THR A 55 -24.35 -1.13 10.60
N GLY A 56 -25.30 -2.01 10.97
CA GLY A 56 -25.11 -2.96 12.07
C GLY A 56 -25.07 -2.30 13.45
N ALA A 57 -25.40 -1.01 13.57
CA ALA A 57 -25.40 -0.30 14.85
C ALA A 57 -26.59 -0.77 15.70
N GLY A 58 -26.38 -1.03 16.99
CA GLY A 58 -27.46 -1.36 17.93
C GLY A 58 -28.25 -0.15 18.44
N LEU A 59 -27.63 1.04 18.39
CA LEU A 59 -28.19 2.32 18.80
C LEU A 59 -27.89 3.36 17.72
N VAL A 60 -28.83 4.30 17.52
CA VAL A 60 -28.66 5.40 16.56
C VAL A 60 -29.00 6.72 17.23
N VAL A 61 -28.07 7.67 17.16
CA VAL A 61 -28.30 9.07 17.54
C VAL A 61 -28.76 9.83 16.31
N PHE A 62 -29.92 10.48 16.39
CA PHE A 62 -30.47 11.31 15.32
C PHE A 62 -31.08 12.57 15.91
N GLY A 63 -31.28 13.61 15.10
CA GLY A 63 -31.77 14.87 15.61
C GLY A 63 -31.81 16.01 14.61
N THR A 64 -32.13 17.20 15.10
CA THR A 64 -32.27 18.41 14.30
C THR A 64 -31.48 19.56 14.89
N VAL A 65 -30.91 20.39 14.02
CA VAL A 65 -30.29 21.68 14.36
C VAL A 65 -31.14 22.79 13.79
N THR A 66 -31.56 23.72 14.64
CA THR A 66 -32.42 24.84 14.23
C THR A 66 -31.87 26.14 14.79
N ALA A 67 -31.79 27.17 13.95
CA ALA A 67 -31.52 28.54 14.40
C ALA A 67 -32.67 29.02 15.30
N GLU A 68 -32.33 29.71 16.38
CA GLU A 68 -33.29 30.25 17.34
C GLU A 68 -32.96 31.74 17.57
N GLY A 69 -33.54 32.62 16.75
CA GLY A 69 -33.15 34.03 16.71
C GLY A 69 -31.90 34.28 15.86
N ARG A 70 -31.22 35.41 16.10
CA ARG A 70 -30.09 35.86 15.25
C ARG A 70 -28.75 35.19 15.59
N ASP A 71 -28.58 34.78 16.84
CA ASP A 71 -27.30 34.38 17.41
C ASP A 71 -27.35 33.05 18.18
N SER A 72 -28.52 32.44 18.39
CA SER A 72 -28.66 31.18 19.11
C SER A 72 -29.00 30.00 18.19
N VAL A 73 -28.62 28.81 18.63
CA VAL A 73 -28.91 27.54 17.98
C VAL A 73 -29.44 26.55 19.01
N ARG A 74 -30.39 25.75 18.58
CA ARG A 74 -31.00 24.67 19.34
C ARG A 74 -30.72 23.35 18.65
N VAL A 75 -30.28 22.38 19.43
CA VAL A 75 -30.10 20.99 18.99
C VAL A 75 -30.99 20.08 19.81
N ALA A 76 -31.87 19.36 19.12
CA ALA A 76 -32.65 18.27 19.69
C ALA A 76 -32.06 16.97 19.18
N ALA A 77 -31.74 16.03 20.07
CA ALA A 77 -31.18 14.73 19.73
C ALA A 77 -31.89 13.61 20.49
N ALA A 78 -32.07 12.49 19.82
CA ALA A 78 -32.70 11.30 20.35
C ALA A 78 -31.82 10.07 20.08
N VAL A 79 -31.89 9.08 20.96
CA VAL A 79 -31.27 7.76 20.79
C VAL A 79 -32.37 6.74 20.56
N ALA A 80 -32.35 6.07 19.42
CA ALA A 80 -33.24 4.96 19.11
C ALA A 80 -32.52 3.61 19.20
N GLN A 81 -33.23 2.59 19.66
CA GLN A 81 -32.81 1.19 19.52
C GLN A 81 -33.09 0.71 18.11
N THR A 82 -32.07 0.18 17.44
CA THR A 82 -32.20 -0.28 16.05
C THR A 82 -33.27 -1.36 15.85
N PRO A 83 -33.40 -2.41 16.69
CA PRO A 83 -34.34 -3.50 16.43
C PRO A 83 -35.81 -3.08 16.46
N SER A 84 -36.17 -2.15 17.36
CA SER A 84 -37.57 -1.77 17.62
C SER A 84 -37.94 -0.38 17.12
N GLY A 85 -36.95 0.45 16.74
CA GLY A 85 -37.15 1.88 16.48
C GLY A 85 -37.56 2.68 17.72
N ARG A 86 -37.55 2.07 18.91
CA ARG A 86 -37.96 2.71 20.15
C ARG A 86 -36.94 3.76 20.57
N VAL A 87 -37.40 4.99 20.72
CA VAL A 87 -36.60 6.07 21.32
C VAL A 87 -36.44 5.81 22.81
N ILE A 88 -35.20 5.75 23.28
CA ILE A 88 -34.85 5.46 24.68
C ILE A 88 -34.32 6.68 25.43
N VAL A 89 -33.83 7.68 24.69
CA VAL A 89 -33.32 8.93 25.24
C VAL A 89 -33.70 10.06 24.30
N GLU A 90 -34.14 11.18 24.87
CA GLU A 90 -34.29 12.45 24.18
C GLU A 90 -33.65 13.55 25.01
N VAL A 91 -32.91 14.42 24.36
CA VAL A 91 -32.27 15.58 24.96
C VAL A 91 -32.39 16.78 24.04
N GLN A 92 -32.35 17.96 24.65
CA GLN A 92 -32.34 19.22 23.95
C GLN A 92 -31.33 20.14 24.62
N GLN A 93 -30.54 20.83 23.81
CA GLN A 93 -29.58 21.83 24.27
C GLN A 93 -29.69 23.08 23.40
N ARG A 94 -29.42 24.24 24.00
CA ARG A 94 -29.39 25.54 23.33
C ARG A 94 -28.13 26.27 23.73
N ASP A 95 -27.52 26.97 22.78
CA ASP A 95 -26.37 27.83 23.02
C ASP A 95 -26.27 28.89 21.92
N ALA A 96 -25.28 29.77 22.01
CA ALA A 96 -24.90 30.68 20.95
C ALA A 96 -24.29 29.92 19.76
N THR A 97 -24.54 30.43 18.55
CA THR A 97 -24.06 29.88 17.27
C THR A 97 -22.53 29.88 17.15
N ASP A 98 -21.85 30.73 17.91
CA ASP A 98 -20.39 30.81 18.02
C ASP A 98 -19.83 29.95 19.18
N ARG A 99 -20.68 29.16 19.86
CA ARG A 99 -20.32 28.21 20.93
C ARG A 99 -20.78 26.78 20.63
N LEU A 100 -20.85 26.42 19.35
CA LEU A 100 -21.27 25.08 18.93
C LEU A 100 -20.37 23.97 19.50
N ASP A 101 -19.08 24.21 19.70
CA ASP A 101 -18.16 23.34 20.44
C ASP A 101 -18.72 22.93 21.82
N ARG A 102 -19.09 23.92 22.64
CA ARG A 102 -19.64 23.73 23.98
C ARG A 102 -21.02 23.09 23.95
N LEU A 103 -21.84 23.43 22.95
CA LEU A 103 -23.15 22.85 22.79
C LEU A 103 -23.06 21.34 22.54
N VAL A 104 -22.12 20.88 21.69
CA VAL A 104 -21.97 19.45 21.43
C VAL A 104 -21.42 18.70 22.65
N ASP A 105 -20.53 19.32 23.44
CA ASP A 105 -20.09 18.77 24.73
C ASP A 105 -21.28 18.55 25.67
N SER A 106 -22.11 19.58 25.82
CA SER A 106 -23.30 19.54 26.68
C SER A 106 -24.30 18.49 26.19
N LEU A 107 -24.47 18.38 24.87
CA LEU A 107 -25.33 17.37 24.24
C LEU A 107 -24.82 15.94 24.52
N THR A 108 -23.51 15.71 24.34
CA THR A 108 -22.88 14.40 24.58
C THR A 108 -23.06 13.97 26.03
N VAL A 109 -22.76 14.87 26.98
CA VAL A 109 -22.93 14.59 28.41
C VAL A 109 -24.39 14.30 28.74
N ALA A 110 -25.33 15.06 28.19
CA ALA A 110 -26.76 14.85 28.40
C ALA A 110 -27.23 13.49 27.86
N LEU A 111 -26.80 13.10 26.66
CA LEU A 111 -27.10 11.79 26.06
C LEU A 111 -26.61 10.66 26.95
N LEU A 112 -25.33 10.69 27.35
CA LEU A 112 -24.72 9.65 28.18
C LEU A 112 -25.36 9.55 29.56
N ARG A 113 -25.67 10.69 30.20
CA ARG A 113 -26.34 10.72 31.51
C ARG A 113 -27.71 10.05 31.45
N LYS A 114 -28.47 10.28 30.37
CA LYS A 114 -29.81 9.69 30.21
C LYS A 114 -29.79 8.23 29.76
N MET A 115 -28.75 7.75 29.08
CA MET A 115 -28.64 6.34 28.68
C MET A 115 -28.41 5.36 29.85
N GLY A 116 -27.94 5.85 31.01
CA GLY A 116 -27.71 5.05 32.22
C GLY A 116 -26.39 4.25 32.22
N GLY A 117 -25.71 4.19 33.38
CA GLY A 117 -24.41 3.53 33.60
C GLY A 117 -23.62 4.22 34.74
N PRO A 118 -22.48 3.69 35.25
CA PRO A 118 -21.68 4.36 36.28
C PRO A 118 -21.06 5.64 35.70
N VAL A 119 -21.78 6.75 35.89
CA VAL A 119 -21.51 8.08 35.31
C VAL A 119 -20.14 8.62 35.73
N ALA A 120 -19.62 8.24 36.90
CA ALA A 120 -18.29 8.66 37.35
C ALA A 120 -17.12 8.05 36.54
N SER A 121 -17.24 6.78 36.13
CA SER A 121 -16.18 6.07 35.39
C SER A 121 -16.23 6.33 33.87
N SER A 122 -17.41 6.67 33.35
CA SER A 122 -17.65 6.91 31.92
C SER A 122 -17.33 8.35 31.49
N MET A 123 -17.48 9.34 32.39
CA MET A 123 -17.08 10.73 32.12
C MET A 123 -15.56 10.89 32.04
N ALA A 124 -14.78 10.07 32.76
CA ALA A 124 -13.32 10.06 32.71
C ALA A 124 -12.73 9.51 31.39
N ARG A 125 -13.57 8.94 30.51
CA ARG A 125 -13.16 8.29 29.25
C ARG A 125 -13.81 8.91 28.00
N LEU A 126 -14.43 10.08 28.12
CA LEU A 126 -14.96 10.80 26.97
C LEU A 126 -13.82 11.15 26.00
N GLY A 127 -13.93 10.71 24.75
CA GLY A 127 -13.00 11.09 23.70
C GLY A 127 -13.08 12.59 23.43
N SER A 128 -11.92 13.24 23.30
CA SER A 128 -11.85 14.58 22.71
C SER A 128 -11.86 14.47 21.18
N VAL A 129 -12.45 15.46 20.51
CA VAL A 129 -12.23 15.64 19.06
C VAL A 129 -10.80 16.12 18.80
N GLY A 130 -10.13 16.68 19.81
CA GLY A 130 -8.73 17.13 19.72
C GLY A 130 -8.55 18.65 19.77
N THR A 131 -9.63 19.43 19.88
CA THR A 131 -9.58 20.89 20.02
C THR A 131 -10.76 21.42 20.84
N THR A 132 -10.57 22.54 21.52
CA THR A 132 -11.64 23.37 22.12
C THR A 132 -11.86 24.67 21.34
N SER A 133 -11.12 24.88 20.25
CA SER A 133 -11.22 26.08 19.42
C SER A 133 -12.27 25.89 18.33
N LEU A 134 -13.39 26.62 18.43
CA LEU A 134 -14.45 26.53 17.41
C LEU A 134 -13.96 26.89 15.99
N PRO A 135 -13.13 27.93 15.77
CA PRO A 135 -12.59 28.20 14.44
C PRO A 135 -11.73 27.05 13.92
N ALA A 136 -10.90 26.42 14.77
CA ALA A 136 -10.11 25.25 14.37
C ALA A 136 -11.00 24.06 14.03
N LEU A 137 -12.04 23.81 14.84
CA LEU A 137 -13.02 22.76 14.59
C LEU A 137 -13.78 22.96 13.27
N LYS A 138 -14.24 24.19 12.99
CA LYS A 138 -14.90 24.50 11.70
C LYS A 138 -13.97 24.25 10.51
N ALA A 139 -12.70 24.67 10.63
CA ALA A 139 -11.71 24.45 9.59
C ALA A 139 -11.41 22.96 9.38
N PHE A 140 -11.30 22.18 10.45
CA PHE A 140 -11.17 20.72 10.37
C PHE A 140 -12.37 20.06 9.68
N LEU A 141 -13.60 20.40 10.08
CA LEU A 141 -14.82 19.83 9.49
C LEU A 141 -14.95 20.18 7.99
N GLN A 142 -14.56 21.39 7.61
CA GLN A 142 -14.48 21.78 6.20
C GLN A 142 -13.44 20.92 5.45
N GLY A 143 -12.32 20.63 6.10
CA GLY A 143 -11.31 19.70 5.59
C GLY A 143 -11.86 18.29 5.39
N GLU A 144 -12.58 17.73 6.36
CA GLU A 144 -13.19 16.39 6.25
C GLU A 144 -14.18 16.33 5.06
N GLN A 145 -14.95 17.39 4.81
CA GLN A 145 -15.85 17.45 3.64
C GLN A 145 -15.08 17.37 2.30
N TYR A 146 -13.94 18.05 2.19
CA TYR A 146 -13.07 17.99 1.02
C TYR A 146 -12.35 16.64 0.91
N TYR A 147 -11.87 16.11 2.03
CA TYR A 147 -11.19 14.81 2.12
C TYR A 147 -12.08 13.67 1.61
N ARG A 148 -13.36 13.63 2.02
CA ARG A 148 -14.35 12.64 1.53
C ARG A 148 -14.60 12.68 0.03
N ARG A 149 -14.17 13.75 -0.67
CA ARG A 149 -14.33 13.95 -2.11
C ARG A 149 -12.99 13.99 -2.85
N THR A 150 -11.91 13.55 -2.20
CA THR A 150 -10.54 13.56 -2.71
C THR A 150 -10.04 14.92 -3.20
N ALA A 151 -10.62 16.01 -2.68
CA ALA A 151 -10.21 17.38 -2.99
C ALA A 151 -8.97 17.77 -2.15
N TRP A 152 -7.84 17.10 -2.39
CA TRP A 152 -6.64 17.12 -1.57
C TRP A 152 -6.11 18.52 -1.27
N ASP A 153 -6.04 19.40 -2.28
CA ASP A 153 -5.56 20.78 -2.11
C ASP A 153 -6.45 21.59 -1.16
N SER A 154 -7.77 21.46 -1.31
CA SER A 154 -8.76 22.16 -0.49
C SER A 154 -8.81 21.60 0.94
N ALA A 155 -8.66 20.28 1.08
CA ALA A 155 -8.55 19.61 2.37
C ALA A 155 -7.30 20.09 3.12
N LEU A 156 -6.12 20.07 2.48
CA LEU A 156 -4.87 20.52 3.07
C LEU A 156 -4.95 21.99 3.51
N ALA A 157 -5.48 22.87 2.67
CA ALA A 157 -5.63 24.28 3.01
C ALA A 157 -6.57 24.50 4.21
N ALA A 158 -7.64 23.71 4.33
CA ALA A 158 -8.55 23.76 5.47
C ALA A 158 -7.90 23.25 6.76
N TYR A 159 -7.17 22.13 6.68
CA TYR A 159 -6.42 21.58 7.80
C TYR A 159 -5.29 22.51 8.26
N GLN A 160 -4.58 23.16 7.34
CA GLN A 160 -3.57 24.18 7.67
C GLN A 160 -4.16 25.35 8.48
N ARG A 161 -5.35 25.84 8.12
CA ARG A 161 -6.06 26.86 8.92
C ARG A 161 -6.41 26.36 10.32
N ALA A 162 -6.78 25.09 10.45
CA ALA A 162 -7.08 24.49 11.75
C ALA A 162 -5.84 24.47 12.66
N VAL A 163 -4.69 23.99 12.17
CA VAL A 163 -3.45 23.95 12.98
C VAL A 163 -2.79 25.30 13.20
N GLN A 164 -3.02 26.29 12.31
CA GLN A 164 -2.65 27.69 12.56
C GLN A 164 -3.42 28.29 13.75
N THR A 165 -4.65 27.83 13.96
CA THR A 165 -5.50 28.28 15.07
C THR A 165 -5.22 27.47 16.35
N ASP A 166 -5.08 26.15 16.22
CA ASP A 166 -4.78 25.23 17.33
C ASP A 166 -3.76 24.17 16.90
N SER A 167 -2.49 24.42 17.21
CA SER A 167 -1.38 23.56 16.82
C SER A 167 -1.31 22.25 17.63
N ASN A 168 -2.14 22.07 18.65
CA ASN A 168 -2.25 20.83 19.42
C ASN A 168 -3.28 19.84 18.85
N PHE A 169 -3.96 20.20 17.76
CA PHE A 169 -5.04 19.40 17.17
C PHE A 169 -4.49 18.17 16.41
N ALA A 170 -4.16 17.12 17.16
CA ALA A 170 -3.49 15.89 16.70
C ALA A 170 -4.12 15.22 15.47
N VAL A 171 -5.46 15.12 15.42
CA VAL A 171 -6.19 14.50 14.29
C VAL A 171 -5.93 15.26 12.98
N VAL A 172 -5.80 16.59 13.05
CA VAL A 172 -5.54 17.40 11.86
C VAL A 172 -4.13 17.15 11.32
N TRP A 173 -3.13 17.01 12.20
CA TRP A 173 -1.77 16.68 11.78
C TRP A 173 -1.71 15.34 11.02
N HIS A 174 -2.39 14.32 11.54
CA HIS A 174 -2.53 13.04 10.84
C HIS A 174 -3.21 13.19 9.46
N ARG A 175 -4.33 13.92 9.38
CA ARG A 175 -5.00 14.18 8.08
C ARG A 175 -4.10 14.94 7.10
N MET A 176 -3.28 15.87 7.58
CA MET A 176 -2.31 16.57 6.73
C MET A 176 -1.21 15.62 6.22
N GLY A 177 -0.77 14.67 7.05
CA GLY A 177 0.13 13.59 6.64
C GLY A 177 -0.44 12.78 5.48
N GLU A 178 -1.63 12.19 5.66
CA GLU A 178 -2.32 11.41 4.62
C GLU A 178 -2.47 12.21 3.31
N VAL A 179 -2.96 13.45 3.38
CA VAL A 179 -3.19 14.28 2.19
C VAL A 179 -1.88 14.61 1.46
N VAL A 180 -0.78 14.84 2.19
CA VAL A 180 0.54 15.07 1.56
C VAL A 180 1.09 13.78 0.94
N GLY A 181 0.97 12.64 1.63
CA GLY A 181 1.37 11.34 1.10
C GLY A 181 0.71 11.03 -0.24
N TRP A 182 -0.58 11.33 -0.37
CA TRP A 182 -1.33 11.17 -1.63
C TRP A 182 -0.96 12.17 -2.73
N ARG A 183 -0.52 13.39 -2.39
CA ARG A 183 -0.17 14.43 -3.38
C ARG A 183 1.24 14.30 -3.95
N VAL A 184 2.16 13.71 -3.18
CA VAL A 184 3.58 13.68 -3.52
C VAL A 184 4.05 12.24 -3.65
N VAL A 185 4.44 11.60 -2.56
CA VAL A 185 4.77 10.17 -2.43
C VAL A 185 4.67 9.87 -0.93
N GLY A 186 4.18 8.70 -0.54
CA GLY A 186 4.28 8.23 0.86
C GLY A 186 5.74 8.24 1.33
N GLY A 187 6.00 8.73 2.56
CA GLY A 187 7.37 8.93 3.03
C GLY A 187 8.06 10.21 2.54
N ASP A 188 7.34 11.17 1.94
CA ASP A 188 7.84 12.53 1.78
C ASP A 188 8.15 13.16 3.15
N SER A 189 9.15 14.05 3.21
CA SER A 189 9.61 14.64 4.46
C SER A 189 8.51 15.43 5.19
N LEU A 190 7.54 16.00 4.47
CA LEU A 190 6.39 16.68 5.08
C LEU A 190 5.32 15.70 5.58
N SER A 191 5.05 14.61 4.83
CA SER A 191 4.11 13.56 5.27
C SER A 191 4.55 12.98 6.61
N GLN A 192 5.82 12.59 6.69
CA GLN A 192 6.44 12.07 7.90
C GLN A 192 6.36 13.08 9.05
N LEU A 193 6.75 14.34 8.81
CA LEU A 193 6.75 15.37 9.84
C LEU A 193 5.36 15.53 10.46
N TYR A 194 4.32 15.54 9.63
CA TYR A 194 2.93 15.66 10.07
C TYR A 194 2.44 14.43 10.84
N ALA A 195 2.71 13.21 10.36
CA ALA A 195 2.35 11.99 11.06
C ALA A 195 3.03 11.89 12.45
N LEU A 196 4.33 12.18 12.53
CA LEU A 196 5.08 12.19 13.79
C LEU A 196 4.55 13.28 14.75
N ARG A 197 4.18 14.45 14.23
CA ARG A 197 3.58 15.52 15.03
C ARG A 197 2.21 15.11 15.58
N GLY A 198 1.38 14.47 14.75
CA GLY A 198 0.09 13.92 15.17
C GLY A 198 0.25 12.89 16.29
N ALA A 199 1.18 11.96 16.14
CA ALA A 199 1.48 10.95 17.17
C ALA A 199 2.00 11.56 18.47
N ALA A 200 2.87 12.58 18.42
CA ALA A 200 3.36 13.26 19.62
C ALA A 200 2.25 13.95 20.43
N LEU A 201 1.18 14.38 19.75
CA LEU A 201 0.01 15.04 20.33
C LEU A 201 -1.17 14.08 20.61
N ASN A 202 -1.03 12.79 20.31
CA ASN A 202 -2.08 11.79 20.45
C ASN A 202 -2.40 11.49 21.93
N ARG A 203 -3.26 12.32 22.54
CA ARG A 203 -3.65 12.23 23.96
C ARG A 203 -5.13 12.51 24.13
N GLY A 204 -5.82 11.66 24.89
CA GLY A 204 -7.25 11.84 25.22
C GLY A 204 -8.21 11.79 24.03
N LEU A 205 -7.75 11.28 22.88
CA LEU A 205 -8.58 11.07 21.70
C LEU A 205 -9.43 9.79 21.84
N ALA A 206 -10.46 9.68 21.00
CA ALA A 206 -11.21 8.45 20.82
C ALA A 206 -10.27 7.27 20.47
N PRO A 207 -10.51 6.05 20.99
CA PRO A 207 -9.63 4.91 20.71
C PRO A 207 -9.44 4.63 19.22
N ARG A 208 -10.48 4.81 18.40
CA ARG A 208 -10.41 4.69 16.94
C ARG A 208 -9.35 5.63 16.33
N ASP A 209 -9.49 6.94 16.55
CA ASP A 209 -8.59 7.94 15.98
C ASP A 209 -7.17 7.81 16.55
N SER A 210 -7.04 7.48 17.83
CA SER A 210 -5.74 7.27 18.47
C SER A 210 -4.96 6.13 17.82
N VAL A 211 -5.63 5.03 17.45
CA VAL A 211 -5.01 3.90 16.77
C VAL A 211 -4.61 4.25 15.33
N LEU A 212 -5.46 4.93 14.57
CA LEU A 212 -5.14 5.33 13.19
C LEU A 212 -3.94 6.29 13.14
N ILE A 213 -3.90 7.30 14.03
CA ILE A 213 -2.75 8.22 14.15
C ILE A 213 -1.46 7.46 14.47
N GLN A 214 -1.54 6.46 15.36
CA GLN A 214 -0.36 5.69 15.74
C GLN A 214 0.10 4.74 14.63
N ALA A 215 -0.82 4.17 13.86
CA ALA A 215 -0.53 3.33 12.70
C ALA A 215 0.17 4.14 11.60
N ASP A 216 -0.38 5.32 11.26
CA ASP A 216 0.20 6.26 10.30
C ASP A 216 1.63 6.67 10.69
N SER A 217 1.86 7.01 11.96
CA SER A 217 3.22 7.30 12.45
C SER A 217 4.18 6.11 12.35
N LEU A 218 3.70 4.86 12.47
CA LEU A 218 4.53 3.68 12.29
C LEU A 218 4.81 3.43 10.80
N MET A 219 3.82 3.59 9.92
CA MET A 219 3.99 3.54 8.46
C MET A 219 5.07 4.53 8.01
N GLU A 220 4.96 5.79 8.41
CA GLU A 220 5.90 6.85 8.05
C GLU A 220 7.30 6.62 8.61
N ALA A 221 7.42 6.09 9.84
CA ALA A 221 8.70 5.66 10.39
C ALA A 221 9.33 4.54 9.53
N LEU A 222 8.54 3.57 9.09
CA LEU A 222 9.01 2.47 8.26
C LEU A 222 9.41 2.89 6.84
N PHE A 223 8.78 3.92 6.26
CA PHE A 223 9.13 4.45 4.93
C PHE A 223 10.47 5.18 4.89
N THR A 224 10.81 5.87 5.98
CA THR A 224 11.86 6.90 5.99
C THR A 224 13.06 6.55 6.86
N SER A 225 12.91 5.64 7.82
CA SER A 225 13.96 5.34 8.78
C SER A 225 14.95 4.31 8.22
N SER A 226 15.86 4.84 7.42
CA SER A 226 17.02 4.18 6.84
C SER A 226 17.95 3.50 7.84
N GLU A 227 17.88 3.93 9.11
CA GLU A 227 18.74 3.51 10.21
C GLU A 227 17.92 2.92 11.37
N ASP A 228 16.65 2.57 11.12
CA ASP A 228 15.79 2.00 12.15
C ASP A 228 16.32 0.66 12.65
N THR A 229 16.99 0.70 13.80
CA THR A 229 17.47 -0.50 14.45
C THR A 229 16.35 -1.40 14.98
N ALA A 230 15.12 -0.88 14.99
CA ALA A 230 13.91 -1.55 15.43
C ALA A 230 12.87 -1.75 14.29
N TRP A 231 13.29 -1.70 13.01
CA TRP A 231 12.38 -1.76 11.85
C TRP A 231 11.40 -2.94 11.89
N ARG A 232 11.88 -4.14 12.24
CA ARG A 232 11.00 -5.33 12.34
C ARG A 232 10.07 -5.24 13.53
N GLU A 233 10.52 -4.70 14.66
CA GLU A 233 9.67 -4.45 15.81
C GLU A 233 8.55 -3.45 15.46
N HIS A 234 8.86 -2.38 14.71
CA HIS A 234 7.87 -1.42 14.23
C HIS A 234 6.90 -2.04 13.23
N GLN A 235 7.38 -2.84 12.26
CA GLN A 235 6.53 -3.58 11.32
C GLN A 235 5.59 -4.53 12.07
N ALA A 236 6.11 -5.32 13.02
CA ALA A 236 5.30 -6.23 13.82
C ALA A 236 4.27 -5.47 14.67
N ARG A 237 4.64 -4.34 15.26
CA ARG A 237 3.75 -3.48 16.03
C ARG A 237 2.63 -2.88 15.17
N LEU A 238 2.97 -2.42 13.96
CA LEU A 238 2.00 -1.90 12.98
C LEU A 238 0.93 -2.96 12.66
N PHE A 239 1.34 -4.16 12.25
CA PHE A 239 0.37 -5.22 11.93
C PHE A 239 -0.40 -5.72 13.14
N ALA A 240 0.22 -5.84 14.31
CA ALA A 240 -0.50 -6.21 15.54
C ALA A 240 -1.59 -5.17 15.88
N MET A 241 -1.27 -3.89 15.71
CA MET A 241 -2.18 -2.78 15.96
C MET A 241 -3.33 -2.73 14.96
N LEU A 242 -3.05 -2.85 13.66
CA LEU A 242 -4.07 -2.81 12.60
C LEU A 242 -4.99 -4.05 12.64
N ASN A 243 -4.46 -5.23 12.97
CA ASN A 243 -5.28 -6.43 13.16
C ASN A 243 -6.22 -6.29 14.37
N GLU A 244 -5.73 -5.75 15.49
CA GLU A 244 -6.57 -5.47 16.65
C GLU A 244 -7.61 -4.38 16.35
N ALA A 245 -7.23 -3.35 15.58
CA ALA A 245 -8.15 -2.34 15.09
C ALA A 245 -9.27 -2.96 14.24
N ALA A 246 -8.94 -3.83 13.29
CA ALA A 246 -9.92 -4.50 12.42
C ALA A 246 -10.86 -5.41 13.23
N ARG A 247 -10.35 -6.08 14.27
CA ARG A 247 -11.17 -6.87 15.20
C ARG A 247 -12.11 -5.99 16.04
N ARG A 248 -11.63 -4.83 16.49
CA ARG A 248 -12.39 -3.89 17.32
C ARG A 248 -13.35 -3.02 16.53
N TYR A 249 -13.07 -2.75 15.27
CA TYR A 249 -13.83 -1.87 14.38
C TYR A 249 -14.10 -2.56 13.01
N PRO A 250 -14.80 -3.71 12.99
CA PRO A 250 -14.97 -4.50 11.76
C PRO A 250 -15.81 -3.81 10.68
N GLU A 251 -16.56 -2.76 11.04
CA GLU A 251 -17.42 -1.96 10.16
C GLU A 251 -16.76 -0.62 9.76
N ASP A 252 -15.46 -0.43 10.05
CA ASP A 252 -14.75 0.80 9.72
C ASP A 252 -13.93 0.67 8.43
N PRO A 253 -14.29 1.38 7.34
CA PRO A 253 -13.58 1.27 6.08
C PRO A 253 -12.14 1.79 6.15
N ASP A 254 -11.85 2.80 6.98
CA ASP A 254 -10.49 3.35 7.10
C ASP A 254 -9.54 2.30 7.69
N VAL A 255 -10.00 1.54 8.70
CA VAL A 255 -9.18 0.49 9.33
C VAL A 255 -8.80 -0.61 8.36
N TRP A 256 -9.75 -1.06 7.53
CA TRP A 256 -9.46 -2.07 6.50
C TRP A 256 -8.58 -1.54 5.39
N TYR A 257 -8.74 -0.26 5.03
CA TYR A 257 -7.86 0.42 4.09
C TYR A 257 -6.41 0.47 4.64
N GLU A 258 -6.20 0.94 5.87
CA GLU A 258 -4.87 1.02 6.48
C GLU A 258 -4.20 -0.36 6.59
N LEU A 259 -4.98 -1.41 6.90
CA LEU A 259 -4.46 -2.78 6.92
C LEU A 259 -4.03 -3.23 5.51
N GLY A 260 -4.84 -2.98 4.49
CA GLY A 260 -4.50 -3.25 3.09
C GLY A 260 -3.26 -2.49 2.64
N ASP A 261 -3.18 -1.19 2.95
CA ASP A 261 -2.08 -0.31 2.60
C ASP A 261 -0.76 -0.76 3.25
N ALA A 262 -0.80 -1.09 4.54
CA ALA A 262 0.33 -1.68 5.24
C ALA A 262 0.80 -2.99 4.60
N HIS A 263 -0.13 -3.85 4.13
CA HIS A 263 0.22 -5.09 3.44
C HIS A 263 0.79 -4.87 2.04
N VAL A 264 0.38 -3.82 1.33
CA VAL A 264 0.99 -3.42 0.05
C VAL A 264 2.44 -2.97 0.27
N HIS A 265 2.65 -2.09 1.24
CA HIS A 265 3.93 -1.44 1.46
C HIS A 265 4.93 -2.23 2.31
N PHE A 266 4.47 -3.12 3.18
CA PHE A 266 5.31 -3.88 4.12
C PHE A 266 4.97 -5.37 4.13
N ARG A 267 4.82 -5.97 2.93
CA ARG A 267 4.45 -7.38 2.70
C ARG A 267 5.05 -8.34 3.73
N LEU A 268 4.19 -9.11 4.40
CA LEU A 268 4.59 -10.20 5.29
C LEU A 268 4.80 -11.48 4.47
N VAL A 269 6.00 -11.60 3.92
CA VAL A 269 6.45 -12.75 3.11
C VAL A 269 6.13 -14.08 3.80
N GLY A 270 5.54 -15.01 3.04
CA GLY A 270 5.13 -16.34 3.55
C GLY A 270 3.93 -16.33 4.51
N ARG A 271 3.33 -15.16 4.81
CA ARG A 271 2.19 -15.05 5.74
C ARG A 271 0.93 -14.47 5.11
N THR A 272 1.06 -13.61 4.10
CA THR A 272 -0.09 -12.96 3.45
C THR A 272 0.09 -12.98 1.94
N THR A 273 -0.88 -13.57 1.25
CA THR A 273 -0.95 -13.63 -0.21
C THR A 273 -1.47 -12.33 -0.80
N LEU A 274 -1.19 -12.07 -2.08
CA LEU A 274 -1.75 -10.91 -2.80
C LEU A 274 -3.27 -10.90 -2.80
N GLN A 275 -3.90 -12.07 -2.93
CA GLN A 275 -5.35 -12.21 -2.88
C GLN A 275 -5.92 -11.80 -1.52
N GLN A 276 -5.26 -12.18 -0.42
CA GLN A 276 -5.65 -11.76 0.92
C GLN A 276 -5.48 -10.25 1.09
N THR A 277 -4.38 -9.67 0.58
CA THR A 277 -4.16 -8.22 0.58
C THR A 277 -5.27 -7.48 -0.18
N LEU A 278 -5.65 -7.96 -1.37
CA LEU A 278 -6.75 -7.42 -2.16
C LEU A 278 -8.08 -7.47 -1.38
N GLY A 279 -8.31 -8.57 -0.65
CA GLY A 279 -9.50 -8.75 0.18
C GLY A 279 -9.69 -7.71 1.28
N PHE A 280 -8.61 -7.12 1.81
CA PHE A 280 -8.72 -6.01 2.77
C PHE A 280 -9.31 -4.76 2.14
N PHE A 281 -8.90 -4.43 0.91
CA PHE A 281 -9.49 -3.33 0.17
C PHE A 281 -10.92 -3.62 -0.27
N ASP A 282 -11.22 -4.85 -0.70
CA ASP A 282 -12.61 -5.25 -1.01
C ASP A 282 -13.53 -5.07 0.20
N ARG A 283 -13.05 -5.42 1.41
CA ARG A 283 -13.79 -5.18 2.64
C ARG A 283 -14.01 -3.70 2.90
N SER A 284 -12.98 -2.86 2.69
CA SER A 284 -13.09 -1.41 2.82
C SER A 284 -14.09 -0.81 1.81
N ILE A 285 -14.03 -1.20 0.53
CA ILE A 285 -14.96 -0.79 -0.53
C ILE A 285 -16.40 -1.24 -0.23
N ALA A 286 -16.59 -2.45 0.29
CA ALA A 286 -17.91 -2.95 0.67
C ALA A 286 -18.54 -2.15 1.83
N LEU A 287 -17.71 -1.61 2.72
CA LEU A 287 -18.14 -0.75 3.82
C LEU A 287 -18.43 0.67 3.35
N ASP A 288 -17.59 1.24 2.50
CA ASP A 288 -17.80 2.55 1.88
C ASP A 288 -17.25 2.63 0.45
N SER A 289 -18.12 2.36 -0.52
CA SER A 289 -17.76 2.40 -1.94
C SER A 289 -17.51 3.81 -2.46
N SER A 290 -17.77 4.85 -1.67
CA SER A 290 -17.51 6.24 -2.03
C SER A 290 -16.11 6.71 -1.64
N MET A 291 -15.36 5.89 -0.90
CA MET A 291 -14.02 6.21 -0.43
C MET A 291 -13.00 6.03 -1.57
N GLY A 292 -12.84 7.06 -2.40
CA GLY A 292 -12.07 7.00 -3.65
C GLY A 292 -10.63 6.47 -3.50
N ARG A 293 -9.94 6.82 -2.41
CA ARG A 293 -8.55 6.38 -2.16
C ARG A 293 -8.38 4.86 -2.07
N THR A 294 -9.44 4.14 -1.71
CA THR A 294 -9.44 2.67 -1.54
C THR A 294 -9.28 1.93 -2.85
N TYR A 295 -9.56 2.56 -3.99
CA TYR A 295 -9.53 1.90 -5.30
C TYR A 295 -8.15 1.85 -5.94
N ILE A 296 -7.20 2.68 -5.50
CA ILE A 296 -5.92 2.88 -6.20
C ILE A 296 -5.03 1.62 -6.10
N HIS A 297 -4.77 1.11 -4.90
CA HIS A 297 -3.95 -0.10 -4.72
C HIS A 297 -4.59 -1.40 -5.28
N PRO A 298 -5.90 -1.64 -5.15
CA PRO A 298 -6.55 -2.81 -5.75
C PRO A 298 -6.36 -2.96 -7.24
N ILE A 299 -6.23 -1.85 -7.99
CA ILE A 299 -6.03 -1.89 -9.44
C ILE A 299 -4.67 -2.52 -9.75
N SER A 300 -3.59 -2.05 -9.11
CA SER A 300 -2.25 -2.60 -9.33
C SER A 300 -2.11 -4.04 -8.80
N LEU A 301 -2.78 -4.36 -7.69
CA LEU A 301 -2.85 -5.72 -7.16
C LEU A 301 -3.59 -6.68 -8.10
N ALA A 302 -4.71 -6.25 -8.68
CA ALA A 302 -5.44 -7.04 -9.67
C ALA A 302 -4.61 -7.27 -10.94
N VAL A 303 -3.86 -6.27 -11.40
CA VAL A 303 -2.91 -6.41 -12.51
C VAL A 303 -1.77 -7.39 -12.14
N GLU A 304 -1.23 -7.34 -10.92
CA GLU A 304 -0.20 -8.29 -10.45
C GLU A 304 -0.73 -9.73 -10.33
N LEU A 305 -2.02 -9.89 -10.05
CA LEU A 305 -2.74 -11.18 -10.05
C LEU A 305 -3.16 -11.65 -11.45
N ASP A 306 -2.87 -10.84 -12.49
CA ASP A 306 -3.32 -11.01 -13.87
C ASP A 306 -4.85 -11.17 -14.01
N ASP A 307 -5.59 -10.36 -13.25
CA ASP A 307 -7.04 -10.21 -13.32
C ASP A 307 -7.39 -8.79 -13.83
N LEU A 308 -7.19 -8.58 -15.13
CA LEU A 308 -7.47 -7.30 -15.78
C LEU A 308 -8.97 -6.96 -15.78
N GLU A 309 -9.85 -7.95 -15.65
CA GLU A 309 -11.28 -7.70 -15.53
C GLU A 309 -11.60 -7.06 -14.19
N GLN A 310 -11.08 -7.63 -13.10
CA GLN A 310 -11.23 -7.06 -11.76
C GLN A 310 -10.57 -5.68 -11.68
N ALA A 311 -9.40 -5.48 -12.29
CA ALA A 311 -8.77 -4.16 -12.40
C ALA A 311 -9.71 -3.13 -13.06
N ARG A 312 -10.33 -3.47 -14.21
CA ARG A 312 -11.31 -2.59 -14.88
C ARG A 312 -12.54 -2.33 -14.02
N ARG A 313 -13.03 -3.30 -13.25
CA ARG A 313 -14.18 -3.08 -12.34
C ARG A 313 -13.85 -2.04 -11.27
N TYR A 314 -12.64 -2.07 -10.69
CA TYR A 314 -12.20 -1.04 -9.75
C TYR A 314 -12.07 0.33 -10.41
N ILE A 315 -11.48 0.39 -11.62
CA ILE A 315 -11.37 1.63 -12.39
C ILE A 315 -12.74 2.23 -12.67
N ASP A 316 -13.68 1.43 -13.20
CA ASP A 316 -15.04 1.86 -13.50
C ASP A 316 -15.77 2.35 -12.23
N ALA A 317 -15.55 1.71 -11.08
CA ALA A 317 -16.11 2.12 -9.80
C ALA A 317 -15.54 3.45 -9.30
N TYR A 318 -14.23 3.63 -9.41
CA TYR A 318 -13.56 4.86 -9.03
C TYR A 318 -13.99 6.03 -9.94
N LEU A 319 -13.99 5.85 -11.26
CA LEU A 319 -14.36 6.91 -12.22
C LEU A 319 -15.84 7.33 -12.09
N ARG A 320 -16.73 6.45 -11.61
CA ARG A 320 -18.13 6.82 -11.26
C ARG A 320 -18.22 7.81 -10.10
N LEU A 321 -17.17 7.97 -9.29
CA LEU A 321 -17.12 8.99 -8.24
C LEU A 321 -16.87 10.39 -8.80
N ALA A 322 -16.63 10.52 -10.11
CA ALA A 322 -16.26 11.76 -10.80
C ALA A 322 -15.07 12.46 -10.13
N PRO A 323 -13.92 11.77 -9.98
CA PRO A 323 -12.72 12.34 -9.40
C PRO A 323 -12.22 13.51 -10.25
N ASN A 324 -11.72 14.56 -9.59
CA ASN A 324 -11.16 15.74 -10.25
C ASN A 324 -9.72 16.02 -9.78
N ASP A 325 -8.94 14.94 -9.62
CA ASP A 325 -7.55 14.94 -9.19
C ASP A 325 -6.65 14.20 -10.20
N VAL A 326 -5.36 14.11 -9.89
CA VAL A 326 -4.38 13.41 -10.73
C VAL A 326 -4.73 11.93 -10.90
N ALA A 327 -5.24 11.28 -9.84
CA ALA A 327 -5.67 9.88 -9.89
C ALA A 327 -6.87 9.68 -10.84
N GLY A 328 -7.82 10.62 -10.90
CA GLY A 328 -8.86 10.65 -11.93
C GLY A 328 -8.29 10.66 -13.35
N SER A 329 -7.35 11.57 -13.61
CA SER A 329 -6.72 11.70 -14.94
C SER A 329 -5.88 10.46 -15.32
N GLU A 330 -5.18 9.90 -14.34
CA GLU A 330 -4.41 8.67 -14.49
C GLU A 330 -5.30 7.46 -14.76
N LEU A 331 -6.36 7.25 -13.99
CA LEU A 331 -7.23 6.10 -14.18
C LEU A 331 -8.05 6.17 -15.48
N HIS A 332 -8.32 7.37 -16.01
CA HIS A 332 -8.81 7.52 -17.38
C HIS A 332 -7.79 7.04 -18.43
N LEU A 333 -6.50 7.36 -18.24
CA LEU A 333 -5.43 6.88 -19.13
C LEU A 333 -5.25 5.36 -19.03
N VAL A 334 -5.23 4.82 -17.82
CA VAL A 334 -5.12 3.37 -17.57
C VAL A 334 -6.31 2.62 -18.18
N ASP A 335 -7.54 3.12 -18.02
CA ASP A 335 -8.72 2.51 -18.65
C ASP A 335 -8.60 2.50 -20.18
N ALA A 336 -8.21 3.63 -20.77
CA ALA A 336 -8.01 3.75 -22.21
C ALA A 336 -6.95 2.77 -22.73
N ILE A 337 -5.86 2.57 -21.99
CA ILE A 337 -4.83 1.59 -22.29
C ILE A 337 -5.39 0.16 -22.21
N LEU A 338 -6.02 -0.21 -21.10
CA LEU A 338 -6.55 -1.56 -20.88
C LEU A 338 -7.66 -1.94 -21.87
N ARG A 339 -8.40 -0.96 -22.38
CA ARG A 339 -9.45 -1.14 -23.40
C ARG A 339 -8.95 -0.96 -24.83
N SER A 340 -7.68 -0.63 -25.03
CA SER A 340 -7.11 -0.29 -26.36
C SER A 340 -7.92 0.79 -27.09
N ALA A 341 -8.31 1.84 -26.36
CA ALA A 341 -9.15 2.91 -26.89
C ALA A 341 -8.42 3.71 -28.00
N PRO A 342 -9.16 4.22 -29.01
CA PRO A 342 -8.59 5.10 -30.02
C PRO A 342 -7.93 6.34 -29.41
N GLY A 343 -6.76 6.73 -29.91
CA GLY A 343 -6.07 7.94 -29.48
C GLY A 343 -5.26 7.81 -28.17
N VAL A 344 -5.16 6.59 -27.60
CA VAL A 344 -4.33 6.33 -26.41
C VAL A 344 -2.88 6.80 -26.60
N ASP A 345 -2.37 6.72 -27.82
CA ASP A 345 -1.03 7.17 -28.17
C ASP A 345 -0.80 8.64 -27.85
N ARG A 346 -1.71 9.48 -28.34
CA ARG A 346 -1.69 10.92 -28.10
C ARG A 346 -1.94 11.24 -26.63
N ALA A 347 -2.78 10.46 -25.95
CA ALA A 347 -3.02 10.63 -24.53
C ALA A 347 -1.75 10.39 -23.70
N ILE A 348 -0.97 9.35 -24.02
CA ILE A 348 0.34 9.09 -23.40
C ILE A 348 1.32 10.24 -23.70
N ASP A 349 1.44 10.66 -24.96
CA ASP A 349 2.44 11.66 -25.37
C ASP A 349 2.19 13.06 -24.78
N THR A 350 0.94 13.37 -24.40
CA THR A 350 0.54 14.68 -23.87
C THR A 350 0.30 14.69 -22.35
N ALA A 351 0.34 13.53 -21.70
CA ALA A 351 0.12 13.40 -20.27
C ALA A 351 1.25 14.07 -19.44
N SER A 352 0.90 14.52 -18.24
CA SER A 352 1.88 15.05 -17.28
C SER A 352 2.76 13.93 -16.71
N ALA A 353 3.92 14.31 -16.16
CA ALA A 353 4.78 13.35 -15.46
C ALA A 353 4.06 12.62 -14.32
N ASP A 354 3.16 13.31 -13.60
CA ASP A 354 2.38 12.75 -12.49
C ASP A 354 1.44 11.64 -12.98
N VAL A 355 0.71 11.91 -14.07
CA VAL A 355 -0.20 10.93 -14.69
C VAL A 355 0.59 9.73 -15.23
N LEU A 356 1.70 9.97 -15.92
CA LEU A 356 2.53 8.92 -16.50
C LEU A 356 3.20 8.03 -15.45
N LEU A 357 3.67 8.62 -14.34
CA LEU A 357 4.26 7.87 -13.25
C LEU A 357 3.23 6.97 -12.57
N ASN A 358 2.07 7.50 -12.23
CA ASN A 358 1.01 6.73 -11.57
C ASN A 358 0.49 5.60 -12.49
N ALA A 359 0.30 5.88 -13.79
CA ALA A 359 -0.09 4.85 -14.76
C ALA A 359 0.98 3.75 -14.88
N LEU A 360 2.27 4.11 -14.81
CA LEU A 360 3.37 3.15 -14.82
C LEU A 360 3.40 2.30 -13.53
N LEU A 361 3.06 2.87 -12.38
CA LEU A 361 2.92 2.13 -11.11
C LEU A 361 1.72 1.16 -11.16
N ALA A 362 0.61 1.57 -11.78
CA ALA A 362 -0.58 0.73 -11.93
C ALA A 362 -0.37 -0.45 -12.89
N LEU A 363 0.34 -0.23 -14.00
CA LEU A 363 0.49 -1.20 -15.10
C LEU A 363 1.85 -1.88 -15.18
N GLY A 364 2.81 -1.53 -14.31
CA GLY A 364 4.20 -1.98 -14.44
C GLY A 364 4.41 -3.49 -14.39
N SER A 365 3.52 -4.24 -13.73
CA SER A 365 3.55 -5.71 -13.66
C SER A 365 2.85 -6.40 -14.84
N TRP A 366 2.01 -5.69 -15.59
CA TRP A 366 1.19 -6.24 -16.69
C TRP A 366 2.10 -6.78 -17.81
N PRO A 367 2.14 -8.09 -18.12
CA PRO A 367 3.07 -8.66 -19.11
C PRO A 367 2.60 -8.45 -20.56
N ASP A 368 2.15 -7.25 -20.91
CA ASP A 368 1.63 -6.96 -22.25
C ASP A 368 2.72 -7.01 -23.35
N SER A 369 2.33 -7.50 -24.53
CA SER A 369 3.20 -7.62 -25.70
C SER A 369 3.49 -6.29 -26.41
N ASN A 370 2.79 -5.22 -26.03
CA ASN A 370 2.98 -3.87 -26.57
C ASN A 370 4.00 -3.06 -25.77
N GLU A 371 4.59 -3.65 -24.72
CA GLU A 371 5.55 -3.02 -23.82
C GLU A 371 5.05 -1.69 -23.25
N THR A 372 3.78 -1.66 -22.85
CA THR A 372 3.08 -0.48 -22.32
C THR A 372 3.90 0.21 -21.23
N ALA A 373 4.51 -0.56 -20.32
CA ALA A 373 5.37 -0.01 -19.26
C ALA A 373 6.61 0.72 -19.83
N VAL A 374 7.28 0.18 -20.86
CA VAL A 374 8.43 0.84 -21.51
C VAL A 374 7.99 2.11 -22.19
N ARG A 375 6.83 2.08 -22.85
CA ARG A 375 6.25 3.25 -23.51
C ARG A 375 5.93 4.36 -22.53
N LEU A 376 5.23 4.05 -21.43
CA LEU A 376 4.95 5.01 -20.36
C LEU A 376 6.25 5.55 -19.75
N GLY A 377 7.26 4.71 -19.54
CA GLY A 377 8.57 5.13 -19.04
C GLY A 377 9.29 6.10 -19.99
N ARG A 378 9.25 5.86 -21.30
CA ARG A 378 9.84 6.76 -22.31
C ARG A 378 9.08 8.09 -22.37
N ALA A 379 7.75 8.04 -22.33
CA ALA A 379 6.90 9.24 -22.26
C ALA A 379 7.19 10.04 -20.99
N LEU A 380 7.35 9.40 -19.83
CA LEU A 380 7.70 10.06 -18.57
C LEU A 380 9.04 10.82 -18.67
N VAL A 381 10.05 10.23 -19.31
CA VAL A 381 11.33 10.91 -19.53
C VAL A 381 11.16 12.14 -20.43
N ALA A 382 10.33 12.03 -21.47
CA ALA A 382 10.06 13.11 -22.43
C ALA A 382 9.01 14.15 -21.98
N SER A 383 8.27 13.87 -20.90
CA SER A 383 7.08 14.64 -20.52
C SER A 383 7.42 16.06 -20.06
N GLN A 384 6.39 16.91 -20.09
CA GLN A 384 6.42 18.22 -19.46
C GLN A 384 6.76 18.13 -17.95
N ARG A 385 7.16 19.27 -17.37
CA ARG A 385 7.50 19.35 -15.95
C ARG A 385 6.25 19.14 -15.08
N SER A 386 6.38 18.27 -14.09
CA SER A 386 5.43 18.11 -12.99
C SER A 386 5.51 19.30 -12.04
N VAL A 387 4.44 19.55 -11.30
CA VAL A 387 4.44 20.47 -10.15
C VAL A 387 5.21 19.89 -8.95
N VAL A 388 5.40 18.57 -8.90
CA VAL A 388 6.21 17.87 -7.91
C VAL A 388 7.69 17.87 -8.36
N PRO A 389 8.61 18.56 -7.66
CA PRO A 389 10.00 18.69 -8.09
C PRO A 389 10.73 17.35 -8.23
N LEU A 390 10.44 16.37 -7.35
CA LEU A 390 11.04 15.04 -7.39
C LEU A 390 10.79 14.34 -8.74
N TYR A 391 9.59 14.50 -9.30
CA TYR A 391 9.20 13.85 -10.55
C TYR A 391 9.92 14.46 -11.76
N ASN A 392 10.53 15.63 -11.61
CA ASN A 392 11.33 16.28 -12.65
C ASN A 392 12.81 15.88 -12.60
N ALA A 393 13.25 15.16 -11.55
CA ALA A 393 14.63 14.73 -11.44
C ALA A 393 14.93 13.65 -12.49
N VAL A 394 15.95 13.88 -13.33
CA VAL A 394 16.40 12.94 -14.37
C VAL A 394 16.67 11.55 -13.79
N ARG A 395 17.36 11.50 -12.65
CA ARG A 395 17.66 10.25 -11.94
C ARG A 395 16.39 9.49 -11.53
N PHE A 396 15.33 10.19 -11.14
CA PHE A 396 14.06 9.59 -10.72
C PHE A 396 13.28 9.05 -11.92
N ARG A 397 13.13 9.84 -13.00
CA ARG A 397 12.46 9.37 -14.24
C ARG A 397 13.19 8.18 -14.87
N ASN A 398 14.51 8.25 -14.95
CA ASN A 398 15.34 7.18 -15.52
C ASN A 398 15.33 5.91 -14.68
N PHE A 399 15.11 5.99 -13.36
CA PHE A 399 14.93 4.81 -12.52
C PHE A 399 13.73 3.98 -12.98
N PHE A 400 12.58 4.62 -13.20
CA PHE A 400 11.36 3.94 -13.64
C PHE A 400 11.47 3.40 -15.07
N LEU A 401 12.04 4.16 -16.00
CA LEU A 401 12.29 3.68 -17.35
C LEU A 401 13.25 2.48 -17.37
N ALA A 402 14.38 2.55 -16.65
CA ALA A 402 15.32 1.45 -16.59
C ALA A 402 14.69 0.18 -15.99
N ARG A 403 13.84 0.33 -14.96
CA ARG A 403 13.08 -0.81 -14.40
C ARG A 403 12.14 -1.43 -15.43
N ALA A 404 11.37 -0.63 -16.15
CA ALA A 404 10.44 -1.11 -17.19
C ALA A 404 11.19 -1.85 -18.32
N LEU A 405 12.30 -1.28 -18.80
CA LEU A 405 13.17 -1.90 -19.81
C LEU A 405 13.72 -3.25 -19.32
N GLY A 406 14.22 -3.29 -18.08
CA GLY A 406 14.80 -4.51 -17.50
C GLY A 406 13.77 -5.63 -17.36
N ASP A 407 12.55 -5.31 -16.93
CA ASP A 407 11.45 -6.28 -16.83
C ASP A 407 11.07 -6.87 -18.20
N ARG A 408 11.06 -6.04 -19.25
CA ARG A 408 10.77 -6.44 -20.64
C ARG A 408 11.96 -7.09 -21.37
N GLY A 409 13.10 -7.22 -20.70
CA GLY A 409 14.27 -7.90 -21.26
C GLY A 409 15.14 -7.04 -22.19
N HIS A 410 14.94 -5.72 -22.21
CA HIS A 410 15.87 -4.74 -22.81
C HIS A 410 17.04 -4.48 -21.85
N LEU A 411 17.78 -5.54 -21.53
CA LEU A 411 18.72 -5.57 -20.42
C LEU A 411 19.89 -4.60 -20.63
N ALA A 412 20.46 -4.58 -21.83
CA ALA A 412 21.58 -3.70 -22.17
C ALA A 412 21.16 -2.22 -22.15
N GLU A 413 19.98 -1.90 -22.69
CA GLU A 413 19.44 -0.54 -22.66
C GLU A 413 19.14 -0.08 -21.22
N SER A 414 18.50 -0.95 -20.43
CA SER A 414 18.23 -0.73 -19.01
C SER A 414 19.50 -0.41 -18.23
N TYR A 415 20.55 -1.23 -18.38
CA TYR A 415 21.82 -1.02 -17.70
C TYR A 415 22.50 0.28 -18.13
N ARG A 416 22.47 0.62 -19.42
CA ARG A 416 23.06 1.88 -19.94
C ARG A 416 22.38 3.10 -19.33
N ILE A 417 21.04 3.13 -19.29
CA ILE A 417 20.27 4.24 -18.71
C ILE A 417 20.51 4.34 -17.20
N ALA A 418 20.51 3.19 -16.50
CA ALA A 418 20.80 3.15 -15.08
C ALA A 418 22.21 3.68 -14.77
N SER A 419 23.22 3.23 -15.53
CA SER A 419 24.61 3.66 -15.37
C SER A 419 24.80 5.15 -15.60
N ALA A 420 24.24 5.68 -16.70
CA ALA A 420 24.30 7.12 -17.01
C ALA A 420 23.62 8.00 -15.94
N SER A 421 22.73 7.42 -15.13
CA SER A 421 21.95 8.12 -14.10
C SER A 421 22.49 7.89 -12.67
N GLY A 422 23.64 7.23 -12.50
CA GLY A 422 24.17 6.90 -11.17
C GLY A 422 23.28 5.91 -10.41
N LEU A 423 22.65 4.98 -11.15
CA LEU A 423 21.78 3.92 -10.64
C LEU A 423 22.38 2.53 -10.85
N ALA A 424 23.56 2.39 -11.46
CA ALA A 424 24.21 1.10 -11.70
C ALA A 424 24.43 0.27 -10.43
N ASP A 425 24.71 0.92 -9.31
CA ASP A 425 24.86 0.25 -8.01
C ASP A 425 23.51 -0.07 -7.34
N LEU A 426 22.37 0.28 -7.94
CA LEU A 426 21.07 -0.11 -7.40
C LEU A 426 20.79 -1.59 -7.65
N PRO A 427 19.98 -2.24 -6.79
CA PRO A 427 19.83 -3.70 -6.79
C PRO A 427 19.26 -4.22 -8.10
N PHE A 428 18.27 -3.53 -8.67
CA PHE A 428 17.64 -3.95 -9.92
C PHE A 428 18.63 -3.89 -11.10
N ALA A 429 19.48 -2.87 -11.18
CA ALA A 429 20.36 -2.62 -12.32
C ALA A 429 21.67 -3.41 -12.24
N GLY A 430 22.39 -3.30 -11.12
CA GLY A 430 23.70 -3.93 -10.95
C GLY A 430 23.64 -5.43 -10.66
N ALA A 431 22.56 -5.89 -10.01
CA ALA A 431 22.44 -7.30 -9.62
C ALA A 431 21.20 -8.02 -10.15
N GLY A 432 20.12 -7.30 -10.46
CA GLY A 432 18.96 -7.89 -11.13
C GLY A 432 19.26 -8.28 -12.58
N LEU A 433 20.00 -7.43 -13.32
CA LEU A 433 20.29 -7.65 -14.74
C LEU A 433 21.49 -8.56 -15.01
N ALA A 434 22.46 -8.63 -14.12
CA ALA A 434 23.71 -9.35 -14.38
C ALA A 434 23.55 -10.87 -14.50
N PRO A 435 22.75 -11.57 -13.65
CA PRO A 435 22.46 -12.99 -13.86
C PRO A 435 21.75 -13.29 -15.20
N LEU A 436 21.13 -12.28 -15.80
CA LEU A 436 20.46 -12.37 -17.11
C LEU A 436 21.38 -11.96 -18.28
N GLY A 437 22.64 -11.60 -18.01
CA GLY A 437 23.60 -11.16 -19.03
C GLY A 437 23.46 -9.69 -19.45
N GLY A 438 22.69 -8.88 -18.71
CA GLY A 438 22.47 -7.46 -19.01
C GLY A 438 23.60 -6.51 -18.64
N VAL A 439 24.56 -6.98 -17.84
CA VAL A 439 25.67 -6.18 -17.31
C VAL A 439 26.98 -6.76 -17.82
N PRO A 440 27.91 -5.93 -18.36
CA PRO A 440 29.23 -6.40 -18.75
C PRO A 440 29.94 -7.11 -17.57
N PRO A 441 30.58 -8.28 -17.79
CA PRO A 441 31.19 -9.05 -16.70
C PRO A 441 32.19 -8.27 -15.84
N GLU A 442 32.99 -7.39 -16.44
CA GLU A 442 33.95 -6.54 -15.75
C GLU A 442 33.24 -5.51 -14.87
N SER A 443 32.11 -4.98 -15.33
CA SER A 443 31.28 -4.05 -14.57
C SER A 443 30.61 -4.75 -13.40
N ALA A 444 30.02 -5.94 -13.61
CA ALA A 444 29.42 -6.74 -12.55
C ALA A 444 30.45 -7.10 -11.47
N SER A 445 31.62 -7.60 -11.88
CA SER A 445 32.74 -7.90 -10.98
C SER A 445 33.18 -6.68 -10.17
N ALA A 446 33.30 -5.51 -10.81
CA ALA A 446 33.66 -4.27 -10.12
C ALA A 446 32.59 -3.82 -9.12
N ILE A 447 31.30 -3.89 -9.48
CA ILE A 447 30.18 -3.56 -8.59
C ILE A 447 30.19 -4.48 -7.37
N TYR A 448 30.24 -5.80 -7.58
CA TYR A 448 30.17 -6.76 -6.48
C TYR A 448 31.44 -6.76 -5.63
N GLY A 449 32.61 -6.54 -6.22
CA GLY A 449 33.85 -6.34 -5.49
C GLY A 449 33.79 -5.12 -4.57
N ARG A 450 33.18 -4.01 -5.01
CA ARG A 450 32.92 -2.84 -4.15
C ARG A 450 31.96 -3.18 -3.02
N TRP A 451 30.90 -3.93 -3.30
CA TRP A 451 29.94 -4.35 -2.29
C TRP A 451 30.52 -5.31 -1.25
N LEU A 452 31.46 -6.20 -1.63
CA LEU A 452 32.15 -7.05 -0.65
C LEU A 452 33.05 -6.23 0.28
N LYS A 453 33.72 -5.19 -0.24
CA LYS A 453 34.61 -4.33 0.54
C LYS A 453 33.83 -3.36 1.43
N ASN A 454 32.82 -2.72 0.85
CA ASN A 454 31.97 -1.72 1.49
C ASN A 454 30.51 -2.15 1.29
N PRO A 455 30.02 -3.11 2.09
CA PRO A 455 28.66 -3.60 1.92
C PRO A 455 27.69 -2.44 2.10
N PRO A 456 26.72 -2.26 1.18
CA PRO A 456 25.80 -1.13 1.22
C PRO A 456 24.77 -1.27 2.36
N LEU A 457 25.13 -1.79 3.53
CA LEU A 457 24.24 -1.99 4.68
C LEU A 457 23.61 -0.69 5.18
N ARG A 458 24.17 0.47 4.79
CA ARG A 458 23.76 1.83 5.19
C ARG A 458 22.93 2.59 4.16
N GLN A 459 22.70 2.05 2.96
CA GLN A 459 22.01 2.80 1.89
C GLN A 459 20.64 2.20 1.60
N PRO A 460 19.54 2.77 2.10
CA PRO A 460 18.22 2.33 1.66
C PRO A 460 17.93 2.83 0.25
N PRO A 461 17.10 2.12 -0.51
CA PRO A 461 16.31 2.76 -1.55
C PRO A 461 15.40 3.80 -0.88
N ARG A 462 15.48 5.05 -1.34
CA ARG A 462 14.43 6.04 -1.07
C ARG A 462 13.10 5.45 -1.56
N ALA A 463 12.13 5.37 -0.65
CA ALA A 463 10.71 5.09 -0.89
C ALA A 463 10.39 4.15 -2.09
N ILE A 464 10.86 2.89 -2.04
CA ILE A 464 10.16 1.74 -2.63
C ILE A 464 10.40 0.53 -1.71
N SER A 465 9.29 -0.09 -1.30
CA SER A 465 9.10 -1.13 -0.29
C SER A 465 10.01 -2.36 -0.33
N PHE A 466 11.29 -2.30 0.06
CA PHE A 466 12.06 -3.46 0.54
C PHE A 466 13.08 -3.05 1.61
N GLY A 467 12.75 -3.32 2.88
CA GLY A 467 13.68 -3.19 3.99
C GLY A 467 14.88 -4.12 3.83
N PHE A 468 16.07 -3.60 4.13
CA PHE A 468 17.40 -4.22 4.00
C PHE A 468 17.85 -4.55 2.56
N ASN A 469 19.10 -4.22 2.22
CA ASN A 469 19.65 -4.36 0.86
C ASN A 469 19.77 -5.82 0.40
N VAL A 470 18.66 -6.36 -0.12
CA VAL A 470 18.54 -7.63 -0.87
C VAL A 470 19.51 -7.70 -2.07
N SER A 471 20.04 -6.54 -2.46
CA SER A 471 21.09 -6.29 -3.47
C SER A 471 22.28 -7.23 -3.33
N LEU A 472 22.77 -7.42 -2.11
CA LEU A 472 23.91 -8.27 -1.83
C LEU A 472 23.67 -9.74 -2.17
N PHE A 473 22.46 -10.24 -1.93
CA PHE A 473 22.10 -11.63 -2.22
C PHE A 473 21.98 -11.88 -3.72
N SER A 474 21.66 -10.85 -4.50
CA SER A 474 21.51 -10.97 -5.96
C SER A 474 22.84 -11.19 -6.68
N ALA A 475 23.99 -10.95 -6.03
CA ALA A 475 25.32 -11.28 -6.56
C ALA A 475 25.67 -12.78 -6.42
N LEU A 476 25.06 -13.48 -5.46
CA LEU A 476 25.31 -14.90 -5.19
C LEU A 476 25.07 -15.81 -6.41
N PRO A 477 23.93 -15.73 -7.14
CA PRO A 477 23.73 -16.54 -8.33
C PRO A 477 24.76 -16.24 -9.43
N TRP A 478 25.22 -14.99 -9.55
CA TRP A 478 26.24 -14.62 -10.54
C TRP A 478 27.60 -15.24 -10.22
N TRP A 479 28.08 -15.14 -8.97
CA TRP A 479 29.32 -15.81 -8.55
C TRP A 479 29.22 -17.33 -8.64
N ALA A 480 28.06 -17.90 -8.32
CA ALA A 480 27.84 -19.34 -8.44
C ALA A 480 27.93 -19.82 -9.89
N ALA A 481 27.34 -19.07 -10.83
CA ALA A 481 27.44 -19.34 -12.26
C ALA A 481 28.90 -19.25 -12.76
N ALA A 482 29.66 -18.28 -12.27
CA ALA A 482 31.09 -18.12 -12.53
C ALA A 482 31.98 -19.13 -11.78
N ARG A 483 31.40 -19.95 -10.88
CA ARG A 483 32.11 -20.84 -9.94
C ARG A 483 33.14 -20.15 -9.05
N ASP A 484 32.89 -18.88 -8.74
CA ASP A 484 33.72 -18.11 -7.83
C ASP A 484 33.40 -18.46 -6.36
N THR A 485 33.89 -19.62 -5.92
CA THR A 485 33.69 -20.06 -4.53
C THR A 485 34.41 -19.17 -3.52
N THR A 486 35.42 -18.40 -3.96
CA THR A 486 36.19 -17.50 -3.10
C THR A 486 35.33 -16.31 -2.72
N SER A 487 34.71 -15.64 -3.69
CA SER A 487 33.80 -14.52 -3.43
C SER A 487 32.55 -14.95 -2.66
N LEU A 488 31.98 -16.12 -2.98
CA LEU A 488 30.86 -16.70 -2.23
C LEU A 488 31.22 -16.97 -0.75
N ALA A 489 32.40 -17.54 -0.48
CA ALA A 489 32.86 -17.79 0.88
C ALA A 489 33.17 -16.48 1.63
N ALA A 490 33.82 -15.52 0.95
CA ALA A 490 34.10 -14.19 1.51
C ALA A 490 32.80 -13.45 1.88
N PHE A 491 31.79 -13.53 1.02
CA PHE A 491 30.45 -13.00 1.31
C PHE A 491 29.84 -13.64 2.56
N GLY A 492 29.83 -14.98 2.63
CA GLY A 492 29.28 -15.70 3.77
C GLY A 492 29.97 -15.33 5.09
N HIS A 493 31.31 -15.23 5.06
CA HIS A 493 32.09 -14.81 6.23
C HIS A 493 31.80 -13.37 6.67
N LEU A 494 31.66 -12.45 5.71
CA LEU A 494 31.27 -11.06 5.98
C LEU A 494 29.89 -11.01 6.66
N MET A 495 28.91 -11.74 6.13
CA MET A 495 27.57 -11.82 6.73
C MET A 495 27.61 -12.39 8.15
N ASP A 496 28.35 -13.48 8.38
CA ASP A 496 28.51 -14.07 9.72
C ASP A 496 29.18 -13.10 10.71
N THR A 497 30.17 -12.34 10.25
CA THR A 497 30.87 -11.34 11.07
C THR A 497 29.93 -10.21 11.47
N LEU A 498 29.21 -9.64 10.50
CA LEU A 498 28.23 -8.58 10.74
C LEU A 498 27.09 -9.05 11.64
N ALA A 499 26.66 -10.31 11.51
CA ALA A 499 25.55 -10.85 12.31
C ALA A 499 25.84 -10.88 13.82
N ARG A 500 27.13 -11.00 14.21
CA ARG A 500 27.56 -11.04 15.61
C ARG A 500 27.39 -9.69 16.31
N SER A 501 27.59 -8.59 15.60
CA SER A 501 27.50 -7.23 16.13
C SER A 501 26.19 -6.51 15.77
N SER A 502 25.30 -7.15 15.00
CA SER A 502 24.04 -6.56 14.55
C SER A 502 22.90 -6.72 15.56
N ASN A 503 21.96 -5.77 15.52
CA ASN A 503 20.71 -5.76 16.29
C ASN A 503 19.73 -6.90 15.90
N THR A 504 18.63 -7.03 16.63
CA THR A 504 17.58 -8.03 16.43
C THR A 504 16.87 -7.92 15.08
N SER A 505 16.71 -6.71 14.54
CA SER A 505 16.07 -6.47 13.24
C SER A 505 16.93 -6.90 12.04
N THR A 506 18.24 -6.65 12.10
CA THR A 506 19.19 -6.90 10.99
C THR A 506 19.76 -8.31 11.01
N ARG A 507 19.98 -8.89 12.19
CA ARG A 507 20.64 -10.21 12.35
C ARG A 507 19.98 -11.35 11.54
N PRO A 508 18.65 -11.47 11.44
CA PRO A 508 18.04 -12.55 10.65
C PRO A 508 18.35 -12.45 9.15
N TRP A 509 18.41 -11.24 8.58
CA TRP A 509 18.80 -11.02 7.18
C TRP A 509 20.25 -11.44 6.90
N LEU A 510 21.17 -11.08 7.79
CA LEU A 510 22.58 -11.47 7.66
C LEU A 510 22.76 -12.99 7.80
N ARG A 511 22.03 -13.63 8.73
CA ARG A 511 22.03 -15.09 8.87
C ARG A 511 21.46 -15.78 7.63
N TYR A 512 20.38 -15.23 7.06
CA TYR A 512 19.84 -15.70 5.77
C TYR A 512 20.91 -15.61 4.68
N GLY A 513 21.57 -14.45 4.53
CA GLY A 513 22.63 -14.24 3.55
C GLY A 513 23.80 -15.22 3.65
N SER A 514 24.26 -15.46 4.87
CA SER A 514 25.29 -16.47 5.17
C SER A 514 24.84 -17.89 4.82
N GLY A 515 23.58 -18.24 5.13
CA GLY A 515 22.97 -19.51 4.73
C GLY A 515 22.91 -19.68 3.22
N SER A 516 22.38 -18.67 2.52
CA SER A 516 22.25 -18.64 1.06
C SER A 516 23.61 -18.76 0.38
N ALA A 517 24.63 -18.02 0.85
CA ALA A 517 26.00 -18.13 0.35
C ALA A 517 26.56 -19.55 0.43
N ARG A 518 26.33 -20.25 1.54
CA ARG A 518 26.75 -21.66 1.68
C ARG A 518 26.00 -22.59 0.72
N ALA A 519 24.72 -22.33 0.46
CA ALA A 519 23.96 -23.08 -0.54
C ALA A 519 24.55 -22.88 -1.95
N TYR A 520 24.88 -21.63 -2.31
CA TYR A 520 25.54 -21.32 -3.58
C TYR A 520 26.97 -21.84 -3.69
N VAL A 521 27.75 -21.94 -2.59
CA VAL A 521 29.06 -22.61 -2.60
C VAL A 521 28.91 -24.09 -2.96
N ALA A 522 27.94 -24.78 -2.38
CA ALA A 522 27.66 -26.18 -2.74
C ALA A 522 27.25 -26.30 -4.22
N LEU A 523 26.39 -25.40 -4.68
CA LEU A 523 25.96 -25.35 -6.08
C LEU A 523 27.12 -25.10 -7.06
N ALA A 524 28.01 -24.14 -6.75
CA ALA A 524 29.20 -23.82 -7.54
C ALA A 524 30.19 -25.01 -7.62
N ARG A 525 30.22 -25.86 -6.59
CA ARG A 525 30.96 -27.13 -6.55
C ARG A 525 30.23 -28.30 -7.21
N ARG A 526 29.05 -28.06 -7.81
CA ARG A 526 28.15 -29.05 -8.41
C ARG A 526 27.54 -30.05 -7.43
N ASP A 527 27.60 -29.78 -6.12
CA ASP A 527 26.89 -30.59 -5.12
C ASP A 527 25.44 -30.09 -5.00
N THR A 528 24.61 -30.54 -5.93
CA THR A 528 23.20 -30.12 -6.00
C THR A 528 22.36 -30.67 -4.86
N THR A 529 22.83 -31.73 -4.18
CA THR A 529 22.11 -32.36 -3.05
C THR A 529 22.32 -31.53 -1.79
N GLU A 530 23.57 -31.17 -1.51
CA GLU A 530 23.87 -30.29 -0.39
C GLU A 530 23.34 -28.87 -0.64
N ALA A 531 23.39 -28.37 -1.87
CA ALA A 531 22.79 -27.08 -2.23
C ALA A 531 21.29 -27.08 -1.92
N LEU A 532 20.53 -28.08 -2.39
CA LEU A 532 19.10 -28.16 -2.13
C LEU A 532 18.79 -28.27 -0.64
N ARG A 533 19.52 -29.10 0.10
CA ARG A 533 19.35 -29.22 1.55
C ARG A 533 19.56 -27.89 2.27
N ARG A 534 20.55 -27.09 1.84
CA ARG A 534 20.83 -25.78 2.43
C ARG A 534 19.79 -24.73 2.05
N PHE A 535 19.32 -24.72 0.81
CA PHE A 535 18.25 -23.82 0.38
C PHE A 535 16.94 -24.09 1.12
N LEU A 536 16.53 -25.34 1.26
CA LEU A 536 15.32 -25.72 2.02
C LEU A 536 15.42 -25.41 3.52
N ALA A 537 16.62 -25.20 4.05
CA ALA A 537 16.84 -24.79 5.44
C ALA A 537 16.79 -23.27 5.65
N LEU A 538 16.63 -22.47 4.58
CA LEU A 538 16.49 -21.01 4.71
C LEU A 538 15.08 -20.65 5.17
N PRO A 539 14.93 -19.65 6.06
CA PRO A 539 13.62 -19.21 6.51
C PRO A 539 12.89 -18.45 5.39
N ASP A 540 11.72 -18.94 5.02
CA ASP A 540 10.80 -18.38 4.02
C ASP A 540 10.20 -17.02 4.44
N THR A 541 10.13 -16.73 5.74
CA THR A 541 9.59 -15.48 6.29
C THR A 541 10.58 -14.31 6.35
N VAL A 542 11.85 -14.52 5.94
CA VAL A 542 12.90 -13.48 6.05
C VAL A 542 13.13 -12.76 4.73
N CYS A 543 13.38 -13.49 3.64
CA CYS A 543 13.64 -12.88 2.34
C CYS A 543 12.73 -13.49 1.26
N PRO A 544 11.99 -12.67 0.50
CA PRO A 544 11.35 -13.10 -0.74
C PRO A 544 12.37 -13.10 -1.89
N CYS A 545 13.54 -13.70 -1.65
CA CYS A 545 14.69 -13.64 -2.55
C CYS A 545 14.38 -14.48 -3.80
N ALA A 546 13.91 -13.81 -4.86
CA ALA A 546 13.43 -14.44 -6.09
C ALA A 546 14.42 -15.48 -6.65
N TYR A 547 15.70 -15.12 -6.76
CA TYR A 547 16.72 -16.02 -7.31
C TYR A 547 16.94 -17.27 -6.46
N ASP A 548 16.96 -17.15 -5.14
CA ASP A 548 17.11 -18.31 -4.24
C ASP A 548 15.93 -19.26 -4.38
N GLN A 549 14.71 -18.74 -4.46
CA GLN A 549 13.49 -19.51 -4.67
C GLN A 549 13.45 -20.16 -6.06
N ILE A 550 13.84 -19.45 -7.11
CA ILE A 550 13.95 -20.00 -8.48
C ILE A 550 14.98 -21.14 -8.52
N VAL A 551 16.17 -20.95 -7.93
CA VAL A 551 17.20 -21.99 -7.87
C VAL A 551 16.72 -23.19 -7.04
N THR A 552 16.06 -22.96 -5.92
CA THR A 552 15.49 -24.01 -5.07
C THR A 552 14.47 -24.85 -5.85
N THR A 553 13.56 -24.19 -6.55
CA THR A 553 12.51 -24.85 -7.34
C THR A 553 13.09 -25.59 -8.55
N GLN A 554 14.13 -25.07 -9.19
CA GLN A 554 14.88 -25.80 -10.23
C GLN A 554 15.53 -27.07 -9.67
N LEU A 555 16.15 -27.01 -8.49
CA LEU A 555 16.78 -28.16 -7.83
C LEU A 555 15.76 -29.21 -7.36
N LEU A 556 14.56 -28.79 -6.96
CA LEU A 556 13.43 -29.68 -6.66
C LEU A 556 12.90 -30.36 -7.93
N THR A 557 12.70 -29.57 -9.00
CA THR A 557 12.22 -30.04 -10.31
C THR A 557 13.17 -31.09 -10.90
N ALA A 558 14.49 -30.85 -10.82
CA ALA A 558 15.52 -31.79 -11.29
C ALA A 558 15.49 -33.15 -10.54
N ARG A 559 14.80 -33.23 -9.40
CA ARG A 559 14.61 -34.45 -8.60
C ARG A 559 13.18 -35.01 -8.66
N GLY A 560 12.33 -34.48 -9.54
CA GLY A 560 10.92 -34.88 -9.63
C GLY A 560 10.05 -34.43 -8.45
N ARG A 561 10.52 -33.50 -7.61
CA ARG A 561 9.79 -32.98 -6.43
C ARG A 561 8.88 -31.81 -6.81
N TYR A 562 8.00 -32.02 -7.78
CA TYR A 562 7.21 -30.94 -8.40
C TYR A 562 6.19 -30.30 -7.45
N ALA A 563 5.55 -31.08 -6.58
CA ALA A 563 4.56 -30.54 -5.63
C ALA A 563 5.19 -29.53 -4.65
N GLU A 564 6.41 -29.82 -4.18
CA GLU A 564 7.15 -28.91 -3.31
C GLU A 564 7.65 -27.67 -4.05
N ALA A 565 8.03 -27.81 -5.33
CA ALA A 565 8.36 -26.67 -6.16
C ALA A 565 7.13 -25.77 -6.39
N ALA A 566 5.96 -26.36 -6.64
CA ALA A 566 4.71 -25.61 -6.81
C ALA A 566 4.30 -24.85 -5.55
N ALA A 567 4.45 -25.45 -4.36
CA ALA A 567 4.18 -24.77 -3.10
C ALA A 567 4.98 -23.46 -2.95
N ILE A 568 6.25 -23.43 -3.38
CA ILE A 568 7.05 -22.20 -3.39
C ILE A 568 6.52 -21.21 -4.44
N LEU A 569 6.18 -21.71 -5.62
CA LEU A 569 5.81 -20.89 -6.78
C LEU A 569 4.39 -20.30 -6.71
N ASP A 570 3.50 -20.91 -5.93
CA ASP A 570 2.10 -20.49 -5.74
C ASP A 570 1.96 -19.30 -4.78
N HIS A 571 2.90 -19.09 -3.87
CA HIS A 571 2.72 -18.14 -2.77
C HIS A 571 3.14 -16.70 -3.09
N GLN A 572 4.01 -16.44 -4.07
CA GLN A 572 4.50 -15.08 -4.29
C GLN A 572 5.15 -14.85 -5.67
N MET A 573 4.65 -13.89 -6.45
CA MET A 573 5.38 -13.44 -7.64
C MET A 573 6.47 -12.41 -7.24
N PRO A 574 7.71 -12.57 -7.69
CA PRO A 574 8.78 -11.64 -7.37
C PRO A 574 8.72 -10.38 -8.24
N LEU A 575 9.08 -9.24 -7.67
CA LEU A 575 9.19 -7.96 -8.39
C LEU A 575 10.44 -7.83 -9.27
N VAL A 576 11.34 -8.82 -9.23
CA VAL A 576 12.56 -8.94 -10.03
C VAL A 576 12.60 -10.37 -10.56
N ALA A 577 13.09 -10.56 -11.78
CA ALA A 577 13.16 -11.86 -12.45
C ALA A 577 11.77 -12.51 -12.70
N ALA A 578 10.72 -11.70 -12.86
CA ALA A 578 9.36 -12.17 -13.12
C ALA A 578 9.29 -13.14 -14.31
N GLY A 579 9.96 -12.85 -15.43
CA GLY A 579 9.99 -13.78 -16.57
C GLY A 579 10.67 -15.14 -16.26
N LEU A 580 11.71 -15.18 -15.41
CA LEU A 580 12.30 -16.46 -14.98
C LEU A 580 11.38 -17.21 -14.02
N TRP A 581 10.65 -16.47 -13.18
CA TRP A 581 9.65 -17.04 -12.28
C TRP A 581 8.51 -17.69 -13.06
N ASP A 582 7.94 -16.97 -14.02
CA ASP A 582 6.85 -17.46 -14.89
C ASP A 582 7.32 -18.67 -15.71
N LEU A 583 8.55 -18.65 -16.23
CA LEU A 583 9.10 -19.82 -16.92
C LEU A 583 9.19 -21.05 -16.00
N GLN A 584 9.64 -20.85 -14.76
CA GLN A 584 9.75 -21.94 -13.79
C GLN A 584 8.37 -22.44 -13.33
N ARG A 585 7.37 -21.56 -13.22
CA ARG A 585 5.96 -21.94 -13.03
C ARG A 585 5.46 -22.82 -14.17
N GLY A 586 5.67 -22.39 -15.43
CA GLY A 586 5.27 -23.16 -16.61
C GLY A 586 5.80 -24.58 -16.57
N ARG A 587 7.10 -24.75 -16.31
CA ARG A 587 7.77 -26.05 -16.21
C ARG A 587 7.17 -26.94 -15.13
N VAL A 588 7.01 -26.40 -13.92
CA VAL A 588 6.52 -27.18 -12.77
C VAL A 588 5.05 -27.56 -12.94
N PHE A 589 4.21 -26.63 -13.40
CA PHE A 589 2.78 -26.85 -13.58
C PHE A 589 2.47 -27.81 -14.72
N GLU A 590 3.26 -27.78 -15.80
CA GLU A 590 3.14 -28.76 -16.88
C GLU A 590 3.36 -30.18 -16.34
N HIS A 591 4.42 -30.41 -15.56
CA HIS A 591 4.68 -31.71 -14.94
C HIS A 591 3.61 -32.16 -13.94
N LEU A 592 2.93 -31.22 -13.28
CA LEU A 592 1.83 -31.51 -12.35
C LEU A 592 0.48 -31.70 -13.05
N GLY A 593 0.40 -31.57 -14.38
CA GLY A 593 -0.86 -31.61 -15.11
C GLY A 593 -1.75 -30.38 -14.86
N ARG A 594 -1.21 -29.31 -14.25
CA ARG A 594 -1.88 -28.01 -14.04
C ARG A 594 -1.87 -27.20 -15.34
N ARG A 595 -2.50 -27.75 -16.38
CA ARG A 595 -2.36 -27.32 -17.78
C ARG A 595 -2.69 -25.85 -18.00
N GLN A 596 -3.81 -25.36 -17.46
CA GLN A 596 -4.23 -23.97 -17.66
C GLN A 596 -3.22 -22.98 -17.07
N GLU A 597 -2.65 -23.32 -15.92
CA GLU A 597 -1.67 -22.49 -15.23
C GLU A 597 -0.31 -22.53 -15.93
N ALA A 598 0.07 -23.69 -16.48
CA ALA A 598 1.26 -23.82 -17.31
C ALA A 598 1.13 -22.99 -18.60
N LEU A 599 0.00 -23.10 -19.31
CA LEU A 599 -0.30 -22.31 -20.51
C LEU A 599 -0.23 -20.81 -20.22
N LYS A 600 -0.85 -20.35 -19.12
CA LYS A 600 -0.77 -18.95 -18.71
C LYS A 600 0.67 -18.51 -18.48
N ALA A 601 1.42 -19.24 -17.65
CA ALA A 601 2.79 -18.87 -17.29
C ALA A 601 3.72 -18.81 -18.52
N TYR A 602 3.61 -19.76 -19.46
CA TYR A 602 4.37 -19.70 -20.70
C TYR A 602 3.93 -18.56 -21.63
N ALA A 603 2.64 -18.22 -21.67
CA ALA A 603 2.14 -17.07 -22.42
C ALA A 603 2.71 -15.76 -21.87
N ASP A 604 2.76 -15.62 -20.54
CA ASP A 604 3.33 -14.45 -19.87
C ASP A 604 4.82 -14.28 -20.20
N VAL A 605 5.61 -15.36 -20.22
CA VAL A 605 7.02 -15.31 -20.65
C VAL A 605 7.13 -14.84 -22.11
N ALA A 606 6.34 -15.44 -23.00
CA ALA A 606 6.39 -15.14 -24.43
C ALA A 606 5.96 -13.69 -24.74
N ALA A 607 5.01 -13.15 -23.97
CA ALA A 607 4.54 -11.77 -24.10
C ALA A 607 5.54 -10.78 -23.48
N ARG A 608 6.01 -11.03 -22.25
CA ARG A 608 6.97 -10.17 -21.52
C ARG A 608 8.28 -9.98 -22.26
N TRP A 609 8.79 -11.04 -22.90
CA TRP A 609 10.08 -11.03 -23.60
C TRP A 609 9.95 -11.11 -25.12
N ARG A 610 8.81 -10.68 -25.65
CA ARG A 610 8.56 -10.67 -27.10
C ARG A 610 9.65 -9.95 -27.89
N HIS A 611 10.18 -8.84 -27.36
CA HIS A 611 11.21 -8.01 -27.97
C HIS A 611 12.52 -7.97 -27.16
N ALA A 612 12.72 -8.95 -26.27
CA ALA A 612 13.88 -8.99 -25.39
C ALA A 612 15.22 -9.18 -26.13
N ASP A 613 16.31 -8.80 -25.47
CA ASP A 613 17.67 -8.99 -25.94
C ASP A 613 17.95 -10.47 -26.33
N PRO A 614 18.87 -10.73 -27.28
CA PRO A 614 19.15 -12.08 -27.79
C PRO A 614 19.44 -13.14 -26.72
N VAL A 615 20.04 -12.72 -25.59
CA VAL A 615 20.37 -13.62 -24.46
C VAL A 615 19.14 -14.25 -23.81
N LEU A 616 17.95 -13.63 -23.95
CA LEU A 616 16.70 -14.14 -23.40
C LEU A 616 15.87 -14.95 -24.40
N GLN A 617 16.21 -14.92 -25.70
CA GLN A 617 15.46 -15.61 -26.75
C GLN A 617 15.38 -17.14 -26.58
N PRO A 618 16.38 -17.85 -26.01
CA PRO A 618 16.23 -19.28 -25.71
C PRO A 618 15.05 -19.58 -24.78
N TYR A 619 14.81 -18.73 -23.77
CA TYR A 619 13.68 -18.90 -22.84
C TYR A 619 12.34 -18.62 -23.52
N VAL A 620 12.30 -17.65 -24.43
CA VAL A 620 11.11 -17.34 -25.24
C VAL A 620 10.79 -18.49 -26.20
N ALA A 621 11.81 -19.07 -26.84
CA ALA A 621 11.65 -20.22 -27.72
C ALA A 621 11.12 -21.44 -26.96
N GLU A 622 11.64 -21.70 -25.75
CA GLU A 622 11.12 -22.75 -24.86
C GLU A 622 9.64 -22.53 -24.53
N ALA A 623 9.27 -21.32 -24.11
CA ALA A 623 7.89 -21.00 -23.77
C ALA A 623 6.94 -21.17 -24.97
N ARG A 624 7.32 -20.70 -26.16
CA ARG A 624 6.54 -20.89 -27.39
C ARG A 624 6.37 -22.35 -27.76
N ALA A 625 7.43 -23.15 -27.68
CA ALA A 625 7.36 -24.59 -27.94
C ALA A 625 6.44 -25.30 -26.94
N ALA A 626 6.45 -24.90 -25.67
CA ALA A 626 5.54 -25.43 -24.66
C ALA A 626 4.08 -25.06 -24.94
N LEU A 627 3.80 -23.80 -25.32
CA LEU A 627 2.47 -23.35 -25.72
C LEU A 627 1.92 -24.16 -26.91
N GLU A 628 2.74 -24.42 -27.93
CA GLU A 628 2.33 -25.23 -29.08
C GLU A 628 2.01 -26.68 -28.69
N ARG A 629 2.83 -27.30 -27.83
CA ARG A 629 2.62 -28.67 -27.32
C ARG A 629 1.34 -28.75 -26.50
N LEU A 630 1.20 -27.89 -25.50
CA LEU A 630 0.07 -27.82 -24.58
C LEU A 630 -1.21 -27.25 -25.20
N SER A 631 -1.19 -26.77 -26.44
CA SER A 631 -2.41 -26.39 -27.17
C SER A 631 -2.94 -27.52 -28.05
N LYS A 632 -2.10 -28.51 -28.40
CA LYS A 632 -2.45 -29.61 -29.33
C LYS A 632 -2.92 -30.88 -28.63
N GLU A 633 -2.60 -31.06 -27.35
CA GLU A 633 -3.07 -32.23 -26.58
C GLU A 633 -4.61 -32.17 -26.36
N PRO A 634 -5.35 -33.28 -26.57
CA PRO A 634 -6.80 -33.31 -26.33
C PRO A 634 -7.13 -33.10 -24.84
N ARG A 635 -8.29 -32.49 -24.58
CA ARG A 635 -8.79 -32.14 -23.22
C ARG A 635 -9.16 -33.36 -22.40
#